data_AF-A0A7S3T0Y3-F1
#
_entry.id   AF-A0A7S3T0Y3-F1
#
_cell.length_a   1.000
_cell.length_b   1.000
_cell.length_c   1.000
_cell.angle_alpha   90.00
_cell.angle_beta   90.00
_cell.angle_gamma   90.00
#
_symmetry.space_group_name_H-M   'P 1'
#
loop_
_entity.id
_entity.type
_entity.pdbx_description
1 polymer ?
#
loop_
_entity_poly.entity_id
_entity_poly.type
_entity_poly.pdbx_seq_one_letter_code
_entity_poly.pdbx_strand_id
1 'polypeptide(L)'
;MGDMGPIIAEKEEISKRIPETMPERNTLRDEFRAKEQEYRKYMDEVRAERQKKSMEEREARNKEYDLVRRQRAADKLDEQPHVAEMTLIEQTMAFCKSLTASKGPVVAEEKKETSYDLPDGAEVMLKKEDREEFYYAPTVAKKKGKAKKGGKEGGSAKPIRHNAETFRLFDQLKLDAPITTDEIPALLEKLEAQLEEYKEKVKVWEEKREELKKKILEDGFDPASEEKKEEEAEEKAAEKAED
;
A
#
# COMPACT_ATOMS: atom_id res chain seq x y z
N MET A 1 -73.69 -56.52 -53.89
CA MET A 1 -72.31 -57.05 -53.87
C MET A 1 -71.55 -56.33 -54.95
N GLY A 2 -70.95 -55.19 -54.59
CA GLY A 2 -70.27 -54.30 -55.54
C GLY A 2 -68.89 -54.82 -55.90
N ASP A 3 -68.41 -54.43 -57.06
CA ASP A 3 -67.17 -54.85 -57.70
C ASP A 3 -65.91 -54.58 -56.84
N MET A 4 -65.46 -55.60 -56.10
CA MET A 4 -64.26 -55.57 -55.25
C MET A 4 -63.00 -56.10 -55.96
N GLY A 5 -63.14 -56.65 -57.18
CA GLY A 5 -62.04 -57.22 -57.96
C GLY A 5 -60.90 -56.25 -58.27
N PRO A 6 -61.17 -55.04 -58.81
CA PRO A 6 -60.11 -54.07 -59.11
C PRO A 6 -59.42 -53.53 -57.85
N ILE A 7 -60.16 -53.35 -56.76
CA ILE A 7 -59.61 -52.90 -55.47
C ILE A 7 -58.66 -53.96 -54.85
N ILE A 8 -58.96 -55.25 -55.03
CA ILE A 8 -58.10 -56.34 -54.56
C ILE A 8 -56.80 -56.37 -55.38
N ALA A 9 -56.86 -56.18 -56.70
CA ALA A 9 -55.67 -56.13 -57.55
C ALA A 9 -54.75 -54.94 -57.21
N GLU A 10 -55.31 -53.74 -57.03
CA GLU A 10 -54.54 -52.56 -56.59
C GLU A 10 -53.91 -52.77 -55.21
N LYS A 11 -54.64 -53.39 -54.28
CA LYS A 11 -54.11 -53.73 -52.95
C LYS A 11 -52.94 -54.73 -53.04
N GLU A 12 -53.03 -55.73 -53.90
CA GLU A 12 -51.95 -56.70 -54.10
C GLU A 12 -50.72 -56.09 -54.76
N GLU A 13 -50.89 -55.20 -55.73
CA GLU A 13 -49.79 -54.44 -56.33
C GLU A 13 -49.08 -53.55 -55.32
N ILE A 14 -49.85 -52.78 -54.53
CA ILE A 14 -49.30 -51.93 -53.47
C ILE A 14 -48.63 -52.79 -52.39
N SER A 15 -49.23 -53.91 -52.01
CA SER A 15 -48.68 -54.83 -51.01
C SER A 15 -47.37 -55.49 -51.46
N LYS A 16 -47.10 -55.59 -52.77
CA LYS A 16 -45.82 -56.09 -53.32
C LYS A 16 -44.75 -54.99 -53.39
N ARG A 17 -45.12 -53.76 -53.73
CA ARG A 17 -44.19 -52.62 -53.79
C ARG A 17 -43.69 -52.16 -52.41
N ILE A 18 -44.48 -52.36 -51.36
CA ILE A 18 -44.11 -52.02 -49.98
C ILE A 18 -42.86 -52.79 -49.49
N PRO A 19 -42.81 -54.14 -49.51
CA PRO A 19 -41.63 -54.86 -49.06
C PRO A 19 -40.39 -54.63 -49.95
N GLU A 20 -40.57 -54.27 -51.22
CA GLU A 20 -39.47 -53.95 -52.16
C GLU A 20 -38.80 -52.60 -51.83
N THR A 21 -39.57 -51.58 -51.44
CA THR A 21 -39.05 -50.23 -51.12
C THR A 21 -38.55 -50.10 -49.68
N MET A 22 -38.95 -51.00 -48.78
CA MET A 22 -38.50 -51.03 -47.39
C MET A 22 -36.99 -51.25 -47.19
N PRO A 23 -36.30 -52.20 -47.87
CA PRO A 23 -34.86 -52.38 -47.72
C PRO A 23 -34.09 -51.15 -48.23
N GLU A 24 -34.47 -50.58 -49.37
CA GLU A 24 -33.84 -49.37 -49.91
C GLU A 24 -33.98 -48.17 -48.96
N ARG A 25 -35.14 -48.01 -48.32
CA ARG A 25 -35.32 -46.97 -47.30
C ARG A 25 -34.46 -47.24 -46.06
N ASN A 26 -34.31 -48.50 -45.65
CA ASN A 26 -33.52 -48.84 -44.48
C ASN A 26 -32.02 -48.65 -44.76
N THR A 27 -31.51 -49.04 -45.92
CA THR A 27 -30.10 -48.79 -46.31
C THR A 27 -29.80 -47.29 -46.37
N LEU A 28 -30.66 -46.49 -47.00
CA LEU A 28 -30.50 -45.03 -47.03
C LEU A 28 -30.53 -44.40 -45.63
N ARG A 29 -31.37 -44.90 -44.72
CA ARG A 29 -31.39 -44.45 -43.31
C ARG A 29 -30.12 -44.83 -42.56
N ASP A 30 -29.62 -46.03 -42.77
CA ASP A 30 -28.43 -46.53 -42.08
C ASP A 30 -27.16 -45.84 -42.60
N GLU A 31 -27.06 -45.59 -43.91
CA GLU A 31 -26.00 -44.76 -44.50
C GLU A 31 -26.03 -43.32 -44.00
N PHE A 32 -27.23 -42.72 -43.93
CA PHE A 32 -27.38 -41.37 -43.38
C PHE A 32 -26.97 -41.32 -41.90
N ARG A 33 -27.41 -42.29 -41.10
CA ARG A 33 -27.03 -42.40 -39.69
C ARG A 33 -25.54 -42.64 -39.50
N ALA A 34 -24.90 -43.43 -40.36
CA ALA A 34 -23.47 -43.67 -40.32
C ALA A 34 -22.69 -42.36 -40.56
N LYS A 35 -23.03 -41.62 -41.62
CA LYS A 35 -22.42 -40.31 -41.92
C LYS A 35 -22.69 -39.28 -40.83
N GLU A 36 -23.90 -39.27 -40.27
CA GLU A 36 -24.24 -38.38 -39.15
C GLU A 36 -23.43 -38.71 -37.89
N GLN A 37 -23.23 -39.99 -37.58
CA GLN A 37 -22.40 -40.42 -36.45
C GLN A 37 -20.93 -40.06 -36.66
N GLU A 38 -20.39 -40.22 -37.87
CA GLU A 38 -19.01 -39.81 -38.21
C GLU A 38 -18.83 -38.30 -38.05
N TYR A 39 -19.76 -37.50 -38.55
CA TYR A 39 -19.73 -36.06 -38.39
C TYR A 39 -19.83 -35.63 -36.92
N ARG A 40 -20.72 -36.26 -36.15
CA ARG A 40 -20.83 -36.01 -34.70
C ARG A 40 -19.54 -36.35 -33.96
N LYS A 41 -18.93 -37.51 -34.24
CA LYS A 41 -17.64 -37.91 -33.66
C LYS A 41 -16.54 -36.91 -33.97
N TYR A 42 -16.42 -36.47 -35.23
CA TYR A 42 -15.46 -35.44 -35.62
C TYR A 42 -15.70 -34.12 -34.85
N MET A 43 -16.94 -33.67 -34.75
CA MET A 43 -17.28 -32.44 -34.01
C MET A 43 -17.01 -32.56 -32.51
N ASP A 44 -17.24 -33.74 -31.93
CA ASP A 44 -16.96 -34.01 -30.53
C ASP A 44 -15.46 -34.08 -30.26
N GLU A 45 -14.66 -34.64 -31.16
CA GLU A 45 -13.20 -34.62 -31.11
C GLU A 45 -12.65 -33.19 -31.17
N VAL A 46 -13.14 -32.36 -32.09
CA VAL A 46 -12.78 -30.94 -32.19
C VAL A 46 -13.16 -30.18 -30.91
N ARG A 47 -14.34 -30.45 -30.34
CA ARG A 47 -14.78 -29.82 -29.08
C ARG A 47 -13.89 -30.28 -27.91
N ALA A 48 -13.59 -31.56 -27.83
CA ALA A 48 -12.73 -32.13 -26.79
C ALA A 48 -11.30 -31.56 -26.87
N GLU A 49 -10.75 -31.40 -28.07
CA GLU A 49 -9.43 -30.79 -28.26
C GLU A 49 -9.40 -29.33 -27.81
N ARG A 50 -10.43 -28.55 -28.16
CA ARG A 50 -10.57 -27.15 -27.70
C ARG A 50 -10.73 -27.06 -26.18
N GLN A 51 -11.53 -27.96 -25.59
CA GLN A 51 -11.70 -28.00 -24.14
C GLN A 51 -10.40 -28.36 -23.44
N LYS A 52 -9.64 -29.34 -23.94
CA LYS A 52 -8.32 -29.69 -23.40
C LYS A 52 -7.36 -28.51 -23.43
N LYS A 53 -7.24 -27.83 -24.59
CA LYS A 53 -6.40 -26.62 -24.74
C LYS A 53 -6.81 -25.50 -23.78
N SER A 54 -8.12 -25.24 -23.67
CA SER A 54 -8.62 -24.21 -22.76
C SER A 54 -8.42 -24.55 -21.28
N MET A 55 -8.56 -25.82 -20.90
CA MET A 55 -8.29 -26.27 -19.53
C MET A 55 -6.81 -26.18 -19.20
N GLU A 56 -5.93 -26.60 -20.11
CA GLU A 56 -4.47 -26.50 -19.94
C GLU A 56 -4.02 -25.04 -19.82
N GLU A 57 -4.52 -24.15 -20.69
CA GLU A 57 -4.23 -22.72 -20.59
C GLU A 57 -4.73 -22.12 -19.28
N ARG A 58 -5.95 -22.49 -18.85
CA ARG A 58 -6.52 -22.02 -17.58
C ARG A 58 -5.71 -22.54 -16.39
N GLU A 59 -5.28 -23.80 -16.40
CA GLU A 59 -4.44 -24.38 -15.37
C GLU A 59 -3.06 -23.71 -15.32
N ALA A 60 -2.45 -23.42 -16.48
CA ALA A 60 -1.19 -22.69 -16.55
C ALA A 60 -1.33 -21.27 -15.98
N ARG A 61 -2.40 -20.56 -16.37
CA ARG A 61 -2.68 -19.20 -15.89
C ARG A 61 -2.97 -19.19 -14.38
N ASN A 62 -3.73 -20.16 -13.88
CA ASN A 62 -3.99 -20.30 -12.45
C ASN A 62 -2.68 -20.53 -11.68
N LYS A 63 -1.80 -21.42 -12.17
CA LYS A 63 -0.49 -21.65 -11.54
C LYS A 63 0.38 -20.38 -11.52
N GLU A 64 0.38 -19.61 -12.60
CA GLU A 64 1.09 -18.32 -12.64
C GLU A 64 0.51 -17.31 -11.65
N TYR A 65 -0.82 -17.18 -11.59
CA TYR A 65 -1.48 -16.33 -10.61
C TYR A 65 -1.19 -16.77 -9.18
N ASP A 66 -1.17 -18.07 -8.90
CA ASP A 66 -0.86 -18.61 -7.57
C ASP A 66 0.60 -18.30 -7.18
N LEU A 67 1.54 -18.38 -8.12
CA LEU A 67 2.93 -17.99 -7.89
C LEU A 67 3.07 -16.48 -7.60
N VAL A 68 2.44 -15.64 -8.42
CA VAL A 68 2.48 -14.17 -8.22
C VAL A 68 1.79 -13.79 -6.92
N ARG A 69 0.68 -14.45 -6.57
CA ARG A 69 -0.02 -14.22 -5.30
C ARG A 69 0.85 -14.58 -4.11
N ARG A 70 1.54 -15.73 -4.15
CA ARG A 70 2.51 -16.14 -3.11
C ARG A 70 3.69 -15.18 -3.00
N GLN A 71 4.20 -14.67 -4.12
CA GLN A 71 5.27 -13.67 -4.12
C GLN A 71 4.81 -12.36 -3.46
N ARG A 72 3.68 -11.80 -3.88
CA ARG A 72 3.14 -10.57 -3.28
C ARG A 72 2.82 -10.73 -1.80
N ALA A 73 2.32 -11.89 -1.41
CA ALA A 73 2.09 -12.24 -0.01
C ALA A 73 3.39 -12.23 0.79
N ALA A 74 4.46 -12.82 0.25
CA ALA A 74 5.78 -12.78 0.88
C ALA A 74 6.34 -11.34 0.96
N ASP A 75 6.21 -10.56 -0.11
CA ASP A 75 6.66 -9.16 -0.16
C ASP A 75 5.89 -8.29 0.86
N LYS A 76 4.58 -8.48 0.99
CA LYS A 76 3.75 -7.78 1.99
C LYS A 76 4.19 -8.13 3.42
N LEU A 77 4.58 -9.38 3.67
CA LEU A 77 5.13 -9.79 4.96
C LEU A 77 6.50 -9.17 5.26
N ASP A 78 7.18 -8.59 4.27
CA ASP A 78 8.46 -7.91 4.47
C ASP A 78 8.26 -6.42 4.84
N GLU A 79 7.04 -5.88 4.68
CA GLU A 79 6.69 -4.55 5.16
C GLU A 79 6.56 -4.57 6.69
N GLN A 80 7.54 -3.98 7.37
CA GLN A 80 7.58 -3.92 8.82
C GLN A 80 6.41 -3.07 9.37
N PRO A 81 5.53 -3.64 10.21
CA PRO A 81 4.52 -2.87 10.91
C PRO A 81 5.20 -1.97 11.94
N HIS A 82 4.62 -0.78 12.12
CA HIS A 82 5.08 0.25 13.05
C HIS A 82 6.30 1.09 12.65
N VAL A 83 6.78 1.02 11.40
CA VAL A 83 7.84 1.92 10.91
C VAL A 83 7.42 3.39 11.01
N ALA A 84 6.16 3.72 10.71
CA ALA A 84 5.67 5.09 10.78
C ALA A 84 5.64 5.62 12.23
N GLU A 85 5.26 4.78 13.18
CA GLU A 85 5.18 5.11 14.60
C GLU A 85 6.56 5.21 15.23
N MET A 86 7.48 4.30 14.90
CA MET A 86 8.88 4.41 15.35
C MET A 86 9.54 5.68 14.79
N THR A 87 9.38 5.97 13.50
CA THR A 87 9.94 7.20 12.90
C THR A 87 9.31 8.46 13.49
N LEU A 88 8.01 8.45 13.82
CA LEU A 88 7.34 9.55 14.51
C LEU A 88 7.91 9.76 15.93
N ILE A 89 8.14 8.68 16.68
CA ILE A 89 8.77 8.75 18.01
C ILE A 89 10.21 9.26 17.90
N GLU A 90 10.98 8.80 16.92
CA GLU A 90 12.34 9.28 16.66
C GLU A 90 12.38 10.77 16.30
N GLN A 91 11.44 11.24 15.46
CA GLN A 91 11.30 12.64 15.11
C GLN A 91 10.91 13.50 16.32
N THR A 92 9.99 13.03 17.18
CA THR A 92 9.61 13.75 18.40
C THR A 92 10.73 13.76 19.44
N MET A 93 11.48 12.66 19.59
CA MET A 93 12.70 12.63 20.39
C MET A 93 13.77 13.59 19.83
N ALA A 94 13.96 13.65 18.52
CA ALA A 94 14.90 14.58 17.88
C ALA A 94 14.48 16.03 18.12
N PHE A 95 13.19 16.34 18.06
CA PHE A 95 12.65 17.65 18.41
C PHE A 95 12.89 17.98 19.90
N CYS A 96 12.57 17.07 20.82
CA CYS A 96 12.84 17.22 22.25
C CYS A 96 14.34 17.44 22.53
N LYS A 97 15.22 16.69 21.87
CA LYS A 97 16.68 16.84 21.94
C LYS A 97 17.15 18.18 21.36
N SER A 98 16.51 18.69 20.29
CA SER A 98 16.83 20.00 19.70
C SER A 98 16.47 21.18 20.61
N LEU A 99 15.53 20.98 21.54
CA LEU A 99 15.07 21.97 22.51
C LEU A 99 15.93 22.00 23.78
N THR A 100 16.47 20.85 24.19
CA THR A 100 17.40 20.71 25.34
C THR A 100 18.85 20.89 24.97
N ALA A 101 19.21 20.60 23.71
CA ALA A 101 20.44 21.06 23.13
C ALA A 101 20.41 22.59 23.25
N SER A 102 21.11 23.08 24.27
CA SER A 102 21.32 24.50 24.46
C SER A 102 21.61 25.08 23.09
N LYS A 103 20.96 26.19 22.74
CA LYS A 103 21.59 27.12 21.81
C LYS A 103 22.94 27.46 22.42
N GLY A 104 23.94 26.63 22.16
CA GLY A 104 25.33 27.02 22.10
C GLY A 104 25.40 28.25 21.20
N PRO A 105 26.42 29.09 21.38
CA PRO A 105 26.46 30.42 20.81
C PRO A 105 26.02 30.32 19.35
N VAL A 106 25.13 31.23 18.93
CA VAL A 106 24.87 31.51 17.53
C VAL A 106 26.17 31.23 16.81
N VAL A 107 26.22 30.16 16.01
CA VAL A 107 27.33 29.95 15.10
C VAL A 107 27.21 31.17 14.22
N ALA A 108 27.99 32.20 14.59
CA ALA A 108 28.32 33.28 13.70
C ALA A 108 28.74 32.53 12.45
N GLU A 109 27.96 32.71 11.38
CA GLU A 109 28.38 32.33 10.06
C GLU A 109 29.85 32.70 9.98
N GLU A 110 30.72 31.69 9.93
CA GLU A 110 32.09 31.90 9.52
C GLU A 110 31.94 32.57 8.16
N LYS A 111 32.17 33.89 8.15
CA LYS A 111 32.39 34.65 6.94
C LYS A 111 33.54 33.91 6.28
N LYS A 112 33.23 33.01 5.36
CA LYS A 112 34.20 32.53 4.37
C LYS A 112 34.71 33.80 3.73
N GLU A 113 35.95 34.18 4.04
CA GLU A 113 36.66 35.23 3.35
C GLU A 113 36.73 34.80 1.89
N THR A 114 35.80 35.29 1.08
CA THR A 114 35.88 35.20 -0.37
C THR A 114 37.03 36.11 -0.77
N SER A 115 38.19 35.53 -1.12
CA SER A 115 39.25 36.29 -1.78
C SER A 115 38.74 36.75 -3.14
N TYR A 116 38.56 38.06 -3.30
CA TYR A 116 38.22 38.62 -4.61
C TYR A 116 39.51 38.96 -5.34
N ASP A 117 39.82 38.19 -6.38
CA ASP A 117 40.92 38.48 -7.30
C ASP A 117 40.40 39.47 -8.36
N LEU A 118 40.62 40.77 -8.14
CA LEU A 118 40.16 41.84 -9.04
C LEU A 118 41.34 42.41 -9.84
N PRO A 119 41.15 42.70 -11.15
CA PRO A 119 42.16 43.38 -11.96
C PRO A 119 42.33 44.85 -11.55
N ASP A 120 43.54 45.37 -11.77
CA ASP A 120 44.01 46.67 -11.27
C ASP A 120 43.09 47.82 -11.70
N GLY A 121 42.42 48.45 -10.72
CA GLY A 121 41.45 49.54 -10.91
C GLY A 121 39.99 49.23 -10.62
N ALA A 122 39.62 48.01 -10.19
CA ALA A 122 38.25 47.66 -9.80
C ALA A 122 38.10 47.51 -8.27
N GLU A 123 37.18 48.28 -7.67
CA GLU A 123 36.86 48.25 -6.24
C GLU A 123 35.53 47.52 -5.99
N VAL A 124 35.49 46.65 -4.97
CA VAL A 124 34.29 45.89 -4.59
C VAL A 124 33.29 46.81 -3.88
N MET A 125 32.06 46.89 -4.40
CA MET A 125 30.97 47.53 -3.67
C MET A 125 30.68 46.76 -2.38
N LEU A 126 30.94 47.38 -1.23
CA LEU A 126 30.46 46.89 0.06
C LEU A 126 28.92 46.80 0.08
N LYS A 127 28.39 45.90 0.92
CA LYS A 127 26.95 45.82 1.18
C LYS A 127 26.43 47.18 1.62
N LYS A 128 25.21 47.51 1.23
CA LYS A 128 24.57 48.83 1.40
C LYS A 128 24.59 49.37 2.84
N GLU A 129 24.70 48.49 3.83
CA GLU A 129 24.75 48.81 5.26
C GLU A 129 26.13 49.31 5.72
N ASP A 130 27.22 48.87 5.06
CA ASP A 130 28.60 49.25 5.35
C ASP A 130 29.10 50.40 4.47
N ARG A 131 28.27 50.86 3.51
CA ARG A 131 28.57 52.01 2.68
C ARG A 131 28.11 53.28 3.38
N GLU A 132 29.05 54.16 3.71
CA GLU A 132 28.73 55.51 4.20
C GLU A 132 28.16 56.39 3.07
N GLU A 133 26.91 56.13 2.68
CA GLU A 133 26.11 57.01 1.83
C GLU A 133 25.65 58.24 2.64
N PHE A 134 26.60 59.12 2.98
CA PHE A 134 26.34 60.42 3.61
C PHE A 134 25.88 61.48 2.59
N TYR A 135 25.05 61.10 1.61
CA TYR A 135 24.63 62.01 0.53
C TYR A 135 23.36 62.82 0.85
N TYR A 136 22.78 62.66 2.04
CA TYR A 136 21.75 63.56 2.55
C TYR A 136 21.79 63.65 4.08
N ALA A 137 22.20 64.81 4.62
CA ALA A 137 22.23 65.05 6.05
C ALA A 137 20.80 64.99 6.65
N PRO A 138 20.51 64.14 7.65
CA PRO A 138 19.20 64.12 8.30
C PRO A 138 19.08 65.32 9.26
N THR A 139 18.33 66.34 8.86
CA THR A 139 17.98 67.51 9.67
C THR A 139 16.86 67.19 10.67
N VAL A 140 17.09 66.34 11.67
CA VAL A 140 16.30 66.39 12.92
C VAL A 140 16.91 65.50 14.01
N ALA A 141 17.44 66.15 15.05
CA ALA A 141 17.78 65.51 16.31
C ALA A 141 16.52 64.94 16.99
N LYS A 142 16.40 63.61 17.07
CA LYS A 142 15.38 62.94 17.90
C LYS A 142 16.02 62.18 19.06
N LYS A 143 15.93 62.83 20.22
CA LYS A 143 15.70 62.32 21.58
C LYS A 143 16.08 60.86 21.88
N LYS A 144 17.11 60.71 22.74
CA LYS A 144 17.39 59.51 23.55
C LYS A 144 16.14 59.02 24.29
N GLY A 145 15.64 57.86 23.89
CA GLY A 145 14.59 57.11 24.59
C GLY A 145 15.20 56.13 25.60
N LYS A 146 15.11 56.51 26.87
CA LYS A 146 15.07 55.73 28.13
C LYS A 146 15.26 54.20 28.01
N ALA A 147 16.41 53.71 28.49
CA ALA A 147 16.61 52.31 28.86
C ALA A 147 15.67 51.92 30.01
N LYS A 148 14.86 50.88 29.82
CA LYS A 148 14.08 50.27 30.90
C LYS A 148 14.88 49.10 31.47
N LYS A 149 15.43 49.34 32.66
CA LYS A 149 16.11 48.39 33.53
C LYS A 149 15.13 47.35 34.07
N GLY A 150 15.52 46.08 33.99
CA GLY A 150 15.29 45.04 35.01
C GLY A 150 13.86 44.60 35.27
N GLY A 151 13.48 43.47 34.66
CA GLY A 151 12.35 42.64 35.09
C GLY A 151 12.84 41.21 35.36
N LYS A 152 13.23 40.97 36.61
CA LYS A 152 13.32 39.69 37.32
C LYS A 152 13.69 38.43 36.52
N GLU A 153 14.98 38.11 36.62
CA GLU A 153 15.50 36.76 36.76
C GLU A 153 14.64 35.98 37.78
N GLY A 154 13.96 34.95 37.30
CA GLY A 154 13.15 34.04 38.09
C GLY A 154 13.09 32.71 37.36
N GLY A 155 13.73 31.70 37.95
CA GLY A 155 13.45 30.27 37.77
C GLY A 155 13.59 29.71 36.36
N SER A 156 14.66 28.94 36.16
CA SER A 156 14.75 27.81 35.23
C SER A 156 13.42 27.39 34.57
N ALA A 157 13.18 27.88 33.35
CA ALA A 157 12.45 27.20 32.27
C ALA A 157 12.17 28.22 31.16
N LYS A 158 12.77 28.05 29.98
CA LYS A 158 12.44 28.90 28.82
C LYS A 158 11.13 28.38 28.20
N PRO A 159 10.07 29.21 28.05
CA PRO A 159 8.84 28.79 27.38
C PRO A 159 9.13 28.37 25.94
N ILE A 160 8.68 27.17 25.56
CA ILE A 160 8.95 26.61 24.22
C ILE A 160 7.91 27.15 23.24
N ARG A 161 8.36 27.73 22.13
CA ARG A 161 7.47 28.09 21.02
C ARG A 161 7.28 26.88 20.13
N HIS A 162 6.12 26.25 20.24
CA HIS A 162 5.69 25.14 19.40
C HIS A 162 5.09 25.63 18.07
N ASN A 163 5.30 24.85 17.02
CA ASN A 163 4.60 24.99 15.74
C ASN A 163 3.27 24.18 15.82
N ALA A 164 2.27 24.54 15.03
CA ALA A 164 1.02 23.77 14.95
C ALA A 164 1.27 22.30 14.55
N GLU A 165 2.30 22.04 13.74
CA GLU A 165 2.71 20.68 13.37
C GLU A 165 3.31 19.92 14.55
N THR A 166 4.10 20.55 15.42
CA THR A 166 4.69 19.85 16.57
C THR A 166 3.61 19.43 17.56
N PHE A 167 2.57 20.25 17.78
CA PHE A 167 1.42 19.84 18.58
C PHE A 167 0.68 18.64 17.96
N ARG A 168 0.56 18.56 16.63
CA ARG A 168 -0.04 17.39 15.98
C ARG A 168 0.79 16.12 16.19
N LEU A 169 2.13 16.21 16.16
CA LEU A 169 3.01 15.06 16.42
C LEU A 169 2.84 14.53 17.85
N PHE A 170 2.73 15.43 18.83
CA PHE A 170 2.49 15.06 20.23
C PHE A 170 1.07 14.51 20.46
N ASP A 171 0.05 15.11 19.83
CA ASP A 171 -1.35 14.65 19.89
C ASP A 171 -1.52 13.27 19.25
N GLN A 172 -0.84 12.99 18.13
CA GLN A 172 -0.80 11.65 17.50
C GLN A 172 -0.20 10.60 18.43
N LEU A 173 0.79 10.97 19.25
CA LEU A 173 1.38 10.10 20.28
C LEU A 173 0.61 10.14 21.61
N LYS A 174 -0.48 10.92 21.70
CA LYS A 174 -1.27 11.17 22.91
C LYS A 174 -0.42 11.64 24.10
N LEU A 175 0.63 12.41 23.81
CA LEU A 175 1.51 13.02 24.79
C LEU A 175 1.25 14.53 24.83
N ASP A 176 1.31 15.12 26.03
CA ASP A 176 1.25 16.57 26.15
C ASP A 176 2.57 17.19 25.69
N ALA A 177 2.48 18.18 24.79
CA ALA A 177 3.65 18.89 24.31
C ALA A 177 4.32 19.65 25.48
N PRO A 178 5.66 19.54 25.64
CA PRO A 178 6.35 20.16 26.78
C PRO A 178 6.23 21.67 26.72
N ILE A 179 5.61 22.29 27.71
CA ILE A 179 5.46 23.76 27.73
C ILE A 179 6.77 24.41 28.19
N THR A 180 7.51 23.69 29.03
CA THR A 180 8.75 24.15 29.67
C THR A 180 9.91 23.18 29.39
N THR A 181 11.14 23.70 29.44
CA THR A 181 12.36 22.90 29.21
C THR A 181 12.59 21.81 30.26
N ASP A 182 11.95 21.92 31.42
CA ASP A 182 12.13 21.03 32.57
C ASP A 182 11.24 19.78 32.46
N GLU A 183 10.18 19.83 31.63
CA GLU A 183 9.30 18.71 31.31
C GLU A 183 9.87 17.79 30.23
N ILE A 184 10.88 18.26 29.48
CA ILE A 184 11.47 17.50 28.36
C ILE A 184 12.16 16.21 28.80
N PRO A 185 12.96 16.16 29.90
CA PRO A 185 13.61 14.92 30.34
C PRO A 185 12.59 13.83 30.70
N ALA A 186 11.51 14.19 31.41
CA ALA A 186 10.45 13.25 31.77
C ALA A 186 9.65 12.76 30.55
N LEU A 187 9.52 13.58 29.50
CA LEU A 187 8.91 13.17 28.23
C LEU A 187 9.85 12.30 27.38
N LEU A 188 11.16 12.54 27.43
CA LEU A 188 12.15 11.69 26.75
C LEU A 188 12.11 10.27 27.30
N GLU A 189 12.04 10.09 28.63
CA GLU A 189 11.90 8.76 29.24
C GLU A 189 10.61 8.04 28.78
N LYS A 190 9.49 8.77 28.65
CA LYS A 190 8.22 8.20 28.14
C LYS A 190 8.29 7.84 26.67
N LEU A 191 8.92 8.68 25.84
CA LEU A 191 9.12 8.41 24.41
C LEU A 191 10.08 7.23 24.20
N GLU A 192 11.13 7.11 25.02
CA GLU A 192 12.05 5.98 24.99
C GLU A 192 11.35 4.68 25.39
N ALA A 193 10.50 4.69 26.43
CA ALA A 193 9.68 3.55 26.80
C ALA A 193 8.69 3.14 25.69
N GLN A 194 7.99 4.11 25.07
CA GLN A 194 7.12 3.83 23.93
C GLN A 194 7.90 3.23 22.75
N LEU A 195 9.10 3.72 22.48
CA LEU A 195 9.97 3.19 21.43
C LEU A 195 10.38 1.74 21.72
N GLU A 196 10.71 1.42 22.98
CA GLU A 196 11.00 0.05 23.40
C GLU A 196 9.78 -0.87 23.22
N GLU A 197 8.57 -0.43 23.58
CA GLU A 197 7.34 -1.19 23.34
C GLU A 197 7.11 -1.47 21.84
N TYR A 198 7.33 -0.48 20.97
CA TYR A 198 7.22 -0.69 19.51
C TYR A 198 8.32 -1.61 18.98
N LYS A 199 9.55 -1.53 19.51
CA LYS A 199 10.63 -2.47 19.18
C LYS A 199 10.31 -3.90 19.62
N GLU A 200 9.68 -4.08 20.78
CA GLU A 200 9.22 -5.39 21.24
C GLU A 200 8.11 -5.93 20.35
N LYS A 201 7.13 -5.10 19.97
CA LYS A 201 6.10 -5.47 19.00
C LYS A 201 6.69 -5.86 17.65
N VAL A 202 7.72 -5.15 17.19
CA VAL A 202 8.47 -5.48 15.98
C VAL A 202 9.17 -6.83 16.11
N LYS A 203 9.82 -7.14 17.24
CA LYS A 203 10.44 -8.46 17.46
C LYS A 203 9.41 -9.59 17.45
N VAL A 204 8.29 -9.41 18.13
CA VAL A 204 7.18 -10.39 18.12
C VAL A 204 6.64 -10.55 16.70
N TRP A 205 6.58 -9.47 15.92
CA TRP A 205 6.20 -9.55 14.52
C TRP A 205 7.26 -10.26 13.66
N GLU A 206 8.56 -10.03 13.87
CA GLU A 206 9.64 -10.73 13.17
C GLU A 206 9.56 -12.25 13.42
N GLU A 207 9.33 -12.65 14.66
CA GLU A 207 9.12 -14.05 15.04
C GLU A 207 7.88 -14.63 14.34
N LYS A 208 6.75 -13.94 14.39
CA LYS A 208 5.52 -14.35 13.68
C LYS A 208 5.70 -14.37 12.16
N ARG A 209 6.45 -13.42 11.59
CA ARG A 209 6.77 -13.35 10.16
C ARG A 209 7.61 -14.55 9.77
N GLU A 210 8.62 -14.93 10.55
CA GLU A 210 9.42 -16.12 10.26
C GLU A 210 8.58 -17.39 10.33
N GLU A 211 7.66 -17.49 11.29
CA GLU A 211 6.70 -18.59 11.38
C GLU A 211 5.74 -18.63 10.19
N LEU A 212 5.18 -17.48 9.81
CA LEU A 212 4.28 -17.36 8.66
C LEU A 212 5.02 -17.60 7.34
N LYS A 213 6.27 -17.14 7.20
CA LYS A 213 7.12 -17.39 6.03
C LYS A 213 7.47 -18.88 5.91
N LYS A 214 7.72 -19.56 7.03
CA LYS A 214 7.87 -21.02 7.07
C LYS A 214 6.56 -21.72 6.65
N LYS A 215 5.41 -21.30 7.19
CA LYS A 215 4.09 -21.85 6.80
C LYS A 215 3.75 -21.61 5.31
N ILE A 216 4.07 -20.44 4.75
CA ILE A 216 3.85 -20.14 3.33
C ILE A 216 4.76 -20.99 2.44
N LEU A 217 6.01 -21.21 2.86
CA LEU A 217 6.99 -21.99 2.10
C LEU A 217 6.74 -23.50 2.17
N GLU A 218 6.26 -24.01 3.31
CA GLU A 218 6.01 -25.45 3.52
C GLU A 218 4.60 -25.88 3.10
N ASP A 219 3.55 -25.13 3.45
CA ASP A 219 2.15 -25.51 3.20
C ASP A 219 1.53 -24.84 1.96
N GLY A 220 2.24 -23.91 1.30
CA GLY A 220 1.67 -23.11 0.22
C GLY A 220 0.52 -22.21 0.68
N PHE A 221 0.57 -21.82 1.96
CA PHE A 221 -0.41 -21.06 2.71
C PHE A 221 -0.64 -19.66 2.12
N ASP A 222 -1.88 -19.18 2.19
CA ASP A 222 -2.31 -17.90 1.66
C ASP A 222 -2.64 -16.94 2.83
N PRO A 223 -1.73 -16.00 3.16
CA PRO A 223 -1.87 -15.16 4.36
C PRO A 223 -3.09 -14.25 4.32
N ALA A 224 -3.61 -13.93 3.13
CA ALA A 224 -4.84 -13.16 2.96
C ALA A 224 -6.10 -13.90 3.47
N SER A 225 -6.03 -15.22 3.68
CA SER A 225 -7.14 -16.00 4.23
C SER A 225 -7.17 -16.02 5.75
N GLU A 226 -6.02 -15.79 6.41
CA GLU A 226 -5.96 -15.65 7.87
C GLU A 226 -6.12 -14.20 8.31
N GLU A 227 -5.56 -13.21 7.61
CA GLU A 227 -5.83 -11.79 7.91
C GLU A 227 -7.34 -11.50 7.89
N LYS A 228 -8.09 -12.08 6.94
CA LYS A 228 -9.56 -11.97 6.91
C LYS A 228 -10.26 -12.70 8.06
N LYS A 229 -9.69 -13.80 8.55
CA LYS A 229 -10.25 -14.53 9.71
C LYS A 229 -9.92 -13.84 11.02
N GLU A 230 -8.76 -13.21 11.13
CA GLU A 230 -8.36 -12.42 12.29
C GLU A 230 -9.16 -11.12 12.35
N GLU A 231 -9.37 -10.41 11.22
CA GLU A 231 -10.27 -9.25 11.16
C GLU A 231 -11.72 -9.63 11.52
N GLU A 232 -12.28 -10.72 10.98
CA GLU A 232 -13.63 -11.18 11.37
C GLU A 232 -13.72 -11.63 12.84
N ALA A 233 -12.61 -12.12 13.43
CA ALA A 233 -12.57 -12.52 14.83
C ALA A 233 -12.46 -11.30 15.76
N GLU A 234 -11.71 -10.28 15.36
CA GLU A 234 -11.57 -9.03 16.11
C GLU A 234 -12.85 -8.18 16.04
N GLU A 235 -13.52 -8.15 14.88
CA GLU A 235 -14.82 -7.48 14.72
C GLU A 235 -15.92 -8.15 15.55
N LYS A 236 -15.95 -9.49 15.61
CA LYS A 236 -16.87 -10.24 16.49
C LYS A 236 -16.52 -10.15 17.98
N ALA A 237 -15.26 -9.91 18.33
CA ALA A 237 -14.84 -9.68 19.70
C ALA A 237 -15.21 -8.26 20.18
N ALA A 238 -15.10 -7.26 19.28
CA ALA A 238 -15.53 -5.89 19.54
C ALA A 238 -17.07 -5.78 19.67
N GLU A 239 -17.83 -6.45 18.80
CA GLU A 239 -19.30 -6.45 18.86
C GLU A 239 -19.84 -7.13 20.14
N LYS A 240 -19.12 -8.11 20.69
CA LYS A 240 -19.45 -8.74 21.97
C LYS A 240 -19.01 -7.96 23.21
N ALA A 241 -18.21 -6.91 23.05
CA ALA A 241 -17.76 -6.07 24.15
C ALA A 241 -18.61 -4.78 24.30
N GLU A 242 -19.46 -4.46 23.31
CA GLU A 242 -20.38 -3.32 23.33
C GLU A 242 -21.85 -3.67 23.66
N ASP A 243 -22.20 -4.95 23.82
CA ASP A 243 -23.51 -5.45 24.32
C ASP A 243 -23.39 -5.98 25.77
#